data_AF-A0A8D5UF80-F1
#
_entry.id   AF-A0A8D5UF80-F1
#
_cell.length_a   1.000
_cell.length_b   1.000
_cell.length_c   1.000
_cell.angle_alpha   90.00
_cell.angle_beta   90.00
_cell.angle_gamma   90.00
#
_symmetry.space_group_name_H-M   'P 1'
#
loop_
_entity.id
_entity.type
_entity.pdbx_description
1 polymer ?
#
loop_
_entity_poly.entity_id
_entity_poly.type
_entity_poly.pdbx_seq_one_letter_code
_entity_poly.pdbx_strand_id
1 'polypeptide(L)'
;MKPRCYLVVANAPEHLKLREANAVFNEYIGDKKRGHCVYHDHFVDRPGGVAFFAIENEEQKEHLEHDLNGWKLEIHPLIESRSAAGFVYQLDYTSTNYAGISLDKLINRIKEAEKAGIDPLGA
;
A
#
# COMPACT_ATOMS: atom_id res chain seq x y z
N MET A 1 -2.58 21.17 5.45
CA MET A 1 -3.32 20.13 4.68
C MET A 1 -4.51 19.57 5.44
N LYS A 2 -5.52 19.06 4.72
CA LYS A 2 -6.55 18.16 5.29
C LYS A 2 -6.08 16.71 5.17
N PRO A 3 -6.17 15.88 6.23
CA PRO A 3 -5.73 14.49 6.19
C PRO A 3 -6.32 13.71 5.01
N ARG A 4 -5.48 12.88 4.38
CA ARG A 4 -5.87 11.97 3.30
C ARG A 4 -4.82 10.91 3.04
N CYS A 5 -5.23 9.88 2.31
CA CYS A 5 -4.32 8.88 1.79
C CYS A 5 -3.67 9.34 0.49
N TYR A 6 -2.41 8.93 0.29
CA TYR A 6 -1.65 9.13 -0.93
C TYR A 6 -1.25 7.77 -1.48
N LEU A 7 -1.41 7.59 -2.78
CA LEU A 7 -0.78 6.50 -3.54
C LEU A 7 0.65 6.94 -3.87
N VAL A 8 1.62 6.07 -3.58
CA VAL A 8 2.99 6.15 -4.05
C VAL A 8 3.23 4.98 -4.99
N VAL A 9 3.67 5.28 -6.22
CA VAL A 9 4.20 4.31 -7.17
C VAL A 9 5.71 4.53 -7.24
N ALA A 10 6.49 3.54 -6.85
CA ALA A 10 7.94 3.63 -6.76
C ALA A 10 8.59 2.63 -7.73
N ASN A 11 9.26 3.13 -8.76
CA ASN A 11 10.01 2.29 -9.70
C ASN A 11 11.50 2.43 -9.42
N ALA A 12 12.16 1.30 -9.18
CA ALA A 12 13.58 1.29 -8.90
C ALA A 12 14.41 1.47 -10.19
N PRO A 13 15.65 1.99 -10.10
CA PRO A 13 16.57 2.00 -11.22
C PRO A 13 16.80 0.60 -11.83
N GLU A 14 16.97 0.54 -13.16
CA GLU A 14 17.16 -0.73 -13.89
C GLU A 14 18.36 -1.58 -13.44
N HIS A 15 19.36 -0.95 -12.80
CA HIS A 15 20.55 -1.63 -12.33
C HIS A 15 20.37 -2.34 -10.98
N LEU A 16 19.28 -2.06 -10.24
CA LEU A 16 19.01 -2.72 -8.96
C LEU A 16 18.40 -4.10 -9.20
N LYS A 17 18.88 -5.10 -8.47
CA LYS A 17 18.23 -6.41 -8.47
C LYS A 17 16.92 -6.35 -7.70
N LEU A 18 15.96 -7.20 -8.09
CA LEU A 18 14.63 -7.27 -7.46
C LEU A 18 14.71 -7.38 -5.93
N ARG A 19 15.55 -8.28 -5.40
CA ARG A 19 15.71 -8.46 -3.95
C ARG A 19 16.23 -7.20 -3.24
N GLU A 20 17.16 -6.49 -3.85
CA GLU A 20 17.76 -5.27 -3.30
C GLU A 20 16.74 -4.14 -3.32
N ALA A 21 16.03 -3.97 -4.44
CA ALA A 21 14.96 -2.98 -4.55
C ALA A 21 13.83 -3.24 -3.54
N ASN A 22 13.41 -4.50 -3.36
CA ASN A 22 12.36 -4.84 -2.39
C ASN A 22 12.81 -4.52 -0.96
N ALA A 23 14.08 -4.77 -0.61
CA ALA A 23 14.60 -4.43 0.72
C ALA A 23 14.58 -2.90 0.95
N VAL A 24 15.05 -2.12 -0.01
CA VAL A 24 15.03 -0.64 0.04
C VAL A 24 13.58 -0.12 0.13
N PHE A 25 12.67 -0.67 -0.66
CA PHE A 25 11.26 -0.27 -0.61
C PHE A 25 10.60 -0.64 0.72
N ASN A 26 10.94 -1.80 1.30
CA ASN A 26 10.47 -2.22 2.63
C ASN A 26 10.95 -1.29 3.75
N GLU A 27 12.17 -0.77 3.67
CA GLU A 27 12.66 0.25 4.61
C GLU A 27 11.90 1.56 4.45
N TYR A 28 11.68 1.99 3.21
CA TYR A 28 10.92 3.19 2.88
C TYR A 28 9.48 3.15 3.43
N ILE A 29 8.74 2.03 3.24
CA ILE A 29 7.37 1.88 3.76
C ILE A 29 7.31 1.77 5.29
N GLY A 30 8.38 1.27 5.92
CA GLY A 30 8.44 1.02 7.37
C GLY A 30 8.70 2.28 8.20
N ASP A 31 9.17 3.36 7.57
CA ASP A 31 9.45 4.61 8.26
C ASP A 31 8.18 5.41 8.55
N LYS A 32 7.83 5.47 9.84
CA LYS A 32 6.64 6.16 10.37
C LYS A 32 6.64 7.67 10.14
N LYS A 33 7.78 8.27 9.78
CA LYS A 33 7.83 9.69 9.37
C LYS A 33 6.95 9.97 8.15
N ARG A 34 6.63 8.96 7.34
CA ARG A 34 5.74 9.05 6.17
C ARG A 34 4.26 8.85 6.49
N GLY A 35 3.89 8.80 7.77
CA GLY A 35 2.55 8.45 8.20
C GLY A 35 2.29 6.94 8.20
N HIS A 36 1.01 6.56 8.19
CA HIS A 36 0.61 5.16 8.30
C HIS A 36 0.49 4.52 6.92
N CYS A 37 1.43 3.63 6.57
CA CYS A 37 1.30 2.76 5.39
C CYS A 37 0.18 1.73 5.61
N VAL A 38 -0.95 1.89 4.91
CA VAL A 38 -2.14 1.03 5.06
C VAL A 38 -2.20 -0.13 4.07
N TYR A 39 -1.42 -0.05 3.00
CA TYR A 39 -1.23 -1.10 2.00
C TYR A 39 0.10 -0.89 1.31
N HIS A 40 0.79 -1.98 0.98
CA HIS A 40 1.87 -1.97 0.02
C HIS A 40 1.90 -3.29 -0.73
N ASP A 41 2.51 -3.29 -1.91
CA ASP A 41 2.90 -4.50 -2.62
C ASP A 41 4.07 -4.22 -3.58
N HIS A 42 4.73 -5.27 -4.02
CA HIS A 42 5.86 -5.21 -4.95
C HIS A 42 5.43 -5.62 -6.36
N PHE A 43 6.07 -5.04 -7.37
CA PHE A 43 5.81 -5.45 -8.75
C PHE A 43 6.47 -6.80 -9.06
N VAL A 44 5.78 -7.62 -9.87
CA VAL A 44 6.29 -8.94 -10.30
C VAL A 44 7.23 -8.81 -11.50
N ASP A 45 6.93 -7.88 -12.41
CA ASP A 45 7.60 -7.71 -13.70
C ASP A 45 8.86 -6.84 -13.65
N ARG A 46 9.01 -6.03 -12.60
CA ARG A 46 10.14 -5.10 -12.45
C ARG A 46 10.43 -4.74 -10.99
N PRO A 47 11.66 -4.26 -10.67
CA PRO A 47 11.97 -3.75 -9.35
C PRO A 47 11.13 -2.51 -8.97
N GLY A 48 10.44 -2.58 -7.84
CA GLY A 48 9.61 -1.48 -7.33
C GLY A 48 8.31 -1.96 -6.70
N GLY A 49 7.40 -1.03 -6.42
CA GLY A 49 6.12 -1.35 -5.83
C GLY A 49 5.17 -0.17 -5.72
N VAL A 50 4.06 -0.42 -5.03
CA VAL A 50 3.07 0.57 -4.66
C VAL A 50 2.88 0.60 -3.15
N ALA A 51 2.55 1.76 -2.61
CA ALA A 51 2.16 1.92 -1.21
C ALA A 51 1.11 3.01 -1.05
N PHE A 52 0.22 2.84 -0.07
CA PHE A 52 -0.77 3.82 0.32
C PHE A 52 -0.47 4.32 1.72
N PHE A 53 -0.29 5.63 1.87
CA PHE A 53 0.01 6.25 3.16
C PHE A 53 -1.13 7.16 3.59
N ALA A 54 -1.69 6.93 4.78
CA ALA A 54 -2.56 7.89 5.45
C ALA A 54 -1.71 8.98 6.10
N ILE A 55 -1.86 10.21 5.58
CA ILE A 55 -1.09 11.39 5.96
C ILE A 55 -1.95 12.34 6.79
N GLU A 56 -1.38 12.84 7.88
CA GLU A 56 -2.03 13.74 8.84
C GLU A 56 -1.50 15.18 8.76
N ASN A 57 -0.27 15.39 8.29
CA ASN A 57 0.38 16.71 8.24
C ASN A 57 1.31 16.89 7.02
N GLU A 58 1.82 18.11 6.79
CA GLU A 58 2.70 18.42 5.64
C GLU A 58 4.07 17.75 5.77
N GLU A 59 4.64 17.66 6.97
CA GLU A 59 5.95 17.02 7.20
C GLU A 59 5.94 15.56 6.75
N GLN A 60 4.88 14.81 7.07
CA GLN A 60 4.71 13.44 6.61
C GLN A 60 4.60 13.33 5.09
N LYS A 61 3.96 14.31 4.44
CA LYS A 61 3.87 14.35 2.98
C LYS A 61 5.23 14.62 2.34
N GLU A 62 6.00 15.56 2.88
CA GLU A 62 7.36 15.84 2.41
C GLU A 62 8.24 14.60 2.48
N HIS A 63 8.12 13.81 3.56
CA HIS A 63 8.85 12.55 3.69
C HIS A 63 8.54 11.49 2.61
N LEU A 64 7.40 11.57 1.91
CA LEU A 64 7.11 10.65 0.80
C LEU A 64 8.08 10.79 -0.38
N GLU A 65 8.75 11.94 -0.52
CA GLU A 65 9.66 12.21 -1.64
C GLU A 65 11.13 11.86 -1.31
N HIS A 66 11.41 11.36 -0.11
CA HIS A 66 12.78 11.17 0.40
C HIS A 66 13.18 9.69 0.50
N ASP A 67 14.49 9.45 0.62
CA ASP A 67 15.15 8.17 0.91
C ASP A 67 15.03 7.06 -0.16
N LEU A 68 14.51 7.39 -1.35
CA LEU A 68 14.52 6.52 -2.55
C LEU A 68 15.39 7.13 -3.66
N ASN A 69 16.69 7.25 -3.40
CA ASN A 69 17.62 7.92 -4.32
C ASN A 69 17.69 7.25 -5.69
N GLY A 70 17.40 8.04 -6.74
CA GLY A 70 17.40 7.57 -8.13
C GLY A 70 16.15 6.81 -8.55
N TRP A 71 15.20 6.57 -7.64
CA TRP A 71 13.93 5.95 -7.98
C TRP A 71 13.01 6.96 -8.67
N LYS A 72 12.16 6.47 -9.57
CA LYS A 72 11.08 7.27 -10.15
C LYS A 72 9.84 7.12 -9.28
N LEU A 73 9.45 8.21 -8.61
CA LEU A 73 8.25 8.27 -7.77
C LEU A 73 7.10 8.98 -8.48
N GLU A 74 5.90 8.43 -8.36
CA GLU A 74 4.65 9.09 -8.72
C GLU A 74 3.75 9.08 -7.48
N ILE A 75 3.35 10.27 -7.02
CA ILE A 75 2.66 10.47 -5.75
C ILE A 75 1.32 11.17 -6.00
N HIS A 76 0.23 10.52 -5.61
CA HIS A 76 -1.12 10.97 -5.94
C HIS A 76 -2.02 11.02 -4.70
N PRO A 77 -2.60 12.18 -4.35
CA PRO A 77 -3.60 12.26 -3.28
C PRO A 77 -4.90 11.58 -3.71
N LEU A 78 -5.48 10.79 -2.82
CA LEU A 78 -6.79 10.17 -3.05
C LEU A 78 -7.94 11.12 -2.67
N ILE A 79 -9.07 11.00 -3.37
CA ILE A 79 -10.25 11.85 -3.18
C ILE A 79 -11.07 11.39 -1.96
N GLU A 80 -11.38 10.09 -1.90
CA GLU A 80 -12.32 9.50 -0.93
C GLU A 80 -11.65 9.00 0.35
N SER A 81 -10.43 8.45 0.24
CA SER A 81 -9.71 7.86 1.37
C SER A 81 -9.07 8.95 2.25
N ARG A 82 -9.87 9.58 3.12
CA ARG A 82 -9.42 10.72 3.96
C ARG A 82 -8.71 10.34 5.26
N SER A 83 -8.56 9.05 5.54
CA SER A 83 -7.85 8.50 6.69
C SER A 83 -7.54 7.02 6.43
N ALA A 84 -6.76 6.38 7.30
CA ALA A 84 -6.53 4.93 7.23
C ALA A 84 -7.84 4.13 7.27
N ALA A 85 -8.76 4.49 8.19
CA ALA A 85 -10.08 3.88 8.27
C ALA A 85 -10.91 4.17 7.00
N GLY A 86 -10.83 5.39 6.45
CA GLY A 86 -11.49 5.75 5.19
C GLY A 86 -10.96 4.98 3.99
N PHE A 87 -9.68 4.60 3.98
CA PHE A 87 -9.10 3.72 2.96
C PHE A 87 -9.70 2.31 3.06
N VAL A 88 -9.70 1.71 4.25
CA VAL A 88 -10.29 0.37 4.47
C VAL A 88 -11.77 0.36 4.10
N TYR A 89 -12.53 1.38 4.52
CA TYR A 89 -13.93 1.53 4.14
C TYR A 89 -14.11 1.62 2.61
N GLN A 90 -13.25 2.35 1.90
CA GLN A 90 -13.34 2.45 0.45
C GLN A 90 -13.05 1.13 -0.27
N LEU A 91 -12.13 0.31 0.26
CA LEU A 91 -11.92 -1.04 -0.27
C LEU A 91 -13.18 -1.92 -0.10
N ASP A 92 -13.80 -1.89 1.08
CA ASP A 92 -15.04 -2.62 1.35
C ASP A 92 -16.22 -2.13 0.51
N TYR A 93 -16.41 -0.80 0.45
CA TYR A 93 -17.43 -0.17 -0.37
C TYR A 93 -17.26 -0.58 -1.84
N THR A 94 -16.04 -0.50 -2.37
CA THR A 94 -15.76 -0.83 -3.77
C THR A 94 -16.05 -2.31 -4.06
N SER A 95 -15.49 -3.22 -3.26
CA SER A 95 -15.70 -4.67 -3.46
C SER A 95 -17.17 -5.05 -3.31
N THR A 96 -17.87 -4.51 -2.31
CA THR A 96 -19.28 -4.79 -2.06
C THR A 96 -20.16 -4.31 -3.20
N ASN A 97 -19.99 -3.06 -3.66
CA ASN A 97 -20.91 -2.47 -4.64
C ASN A 97 -20.64 -2.94 -6.08
N TYR A 98 -19.39 -3.21 -6.44
CA TYR A 98 -19.04 -3.58 -7.82
C TYR A 98 -18.90 -5.08 -8.04
N ALA A 99 -18.52 -5.86 -7.01
CA ALA A 99 -18.37 -7.31 -7.11
C ALA A 99 -19.38 -8.10 -6.26
N GLY A 100 -20.16 -7.45 -5.39
CA GLY A 100 -21.14 -8.12 -4.51
C GLY A 100 -20.49 -8.90 -3.35
N ILE A 101 -19.20 -8.68 -3.07
CA ILE A 101 -18.44 -9.39 -2.04
C ILE A 101 -17.81 -8.36 -1.11
N SER A 102 -18.15 -8.41 0.18
CA SER A 102 -17.54 -7.51 1.18
C SER A 102 -16.11 -7.94 1.54
N LEU A 103 -15.30 -6.99 2.01
CA LEU A 103 -13.97 -7.31 2.53
C LEU A 103 -14.05 -8.26 3.72
N ASP A 104 -15.05 -8.13 4.59
CA ASP A 104 -15.24 -9.05 5.72
C ASP A 104 -15.39 -10.50 5.25
N LYS A 105 -16.09 -10.74 4.14
CA LYS A 105 -16.20 -12.09 3.55
C LYS A 105 -14.84 -12.59 3.05
N LEU A 106 -14.08 -11.74 2.36
CA LEU A 106 -12.74 -12.10 1.86
C LEU A 106 -11.78 -12.41 3.01
N ILE A 107 -11.77 -11.57 4.05
CA ILE A 107 -10.93 -11.76 5.24
C ILE A 107 -11.34 -13.03 6.00
N ASN A 108 -12.62 -13.30 6.15
CA ASN A 108 -13.09 -14.52 6.82
C ASN A 108 -12.71 -15.79 6.06
N ARG A 109 -12.76 -15.77 4.72
CA ARG A 109 -12.29 -16.89 3.89
C ARG A 109 -10.82 -17.23 4.17
N ILE A 110 -9.95 -16.22 4.26
CA ILE A 110 -8.54 -16.38 4.63
C ILE A 110 -8.40 -17.03 6.00
N LYS A 111 -9.10 -16.50 7.02
CA LYS A 111 -9.06 -17.03 8.39
C LYS A 111 -9.59 -18.46 8.51
N GLU A 112 -10.60 -18.81 7.71
CA GLU A 112 -11.15 -20.16 7.67
C GLU A 112 -10.20 -21.14 7.00
N ALA A 113 -9.55 -20.76 5.90
CA ALA A 113 -8.52 -21.56 5.24
C ALA A 113 -7.33 -21.83 6.19
N GLU A 114 -6.85 -20.79 6.90
CA GLU A 114 -5.79 -20.93 7.92
C GLU A 114 -6.18 -21.93 9.02
N LYS A 115 -7.40 -21.83 9.55
CA LYS A 115 -7.92 -22.77 10.57
C LYS A 115 -8.02 -24.21 10.05
N ALA A 116 -8.28 -24.37 8.76
CA ALA A 116 -8.36 -25.67 8.10
C ALA A 116 -6.99 -26.24 7.68
N GLY A 117 -5.90 -25.49 7.87
CA GLY A 117 -4.56 -25.88 7.40
C GLY A 117 -4.41 -25.85 5.88
N ILE A 118 -5.27 -25.10 5.19
CA ILE A 118 -5.22 -24.88 3.74
C ILE A 118 -4.44 -23.59 3.48
N ASP A 119 -3.66 -23.53 2.40
CA ASP A 119 -3.01 -22.29 1.98
C ASP A 119 -4.07 -21.21 1.68
N PRO A 120 -4.14 -20.13 2.48
CA PRO A 120 -5.17 -19.11 2.31
C PRO A 120 -4.99 -18.29 1.03
N LEU A 121 -3.79 -18.24 0.45
CA LEU A 121 -3.52 -17.49 -0.78
C LEU A 121 -3.95 -18.25 -2.04
N GLY A 122 -4.15 -19.56 -1.93
CA GLY A 122 -4.74 -20.40 -2.98
C GLY A 122 -6.24 -20.67 -2.81
N ALA A 123 -6.83 -20.20 -1.71
CA ALA A 123 -8.17 -20.55 -1.27
C ALA A 123 -9.29 -19.71 -1.84
#